data_AF-A0A960WKB5-F1
#
_entry.id   AF-A0A960WKB5-F1
#
_cell.length_a   1.000
_cell.length_b   1.000
_cell.length_c   1.000
_cell.angle_alpha   90.00
_cell.angle_beta   90.00
_cell.angle_gamma   90.00
#
_symmetry.space_group_name_H-M   'P 1'
#
loop_
_entity.id
_entity.type
_entity.pdbx_description
1 polymer ?
#
loop_
_entity_poly.entity_id
_entity_poly.type
_entity_poly.pdbx_seq_one_letter_code
_entity_poly.pdbx_strand_id
1 'polypeptide(L)'
;MTTYTEKRGTLKFLLIAFIGILLVFANPVHSQESELTIEDDSFNSQSTDEKINAIAREIEVLKSEKAIFKPAPEQGRFGVGPAASKVYGINSGVSIGGYGEIHYEHYDKENESGNGSGKTNDYDALRAILYFGYKFNDWILLNTEFEFEHADEAYLEFAYLDFMFDDAFNLRVGLLLLPMGIVNELHESPTFLPVNRSETESRIIPSTWRENGIGFYGSLADFTYRGMIVNGMAGADADPFNSSGLRGGRQKGSQAKADNLAGALRVDYEGLPGTILGVAGYYGGSGQDA
;
A
#
# COMPACT_ATOMS: atom_id res chain seq x y z
N MET A 1 55.67 -33.00 28.78
CA MET A 1 55.38 -32.28 30.03
C MET A 1 56.11 -30.96 29.94
N THR A 2 55.50 -29.79 29.77
CA THR A 2 54.15 -29.34 30.15
C THR A 2 53.79 -28.15 29.26
N THR A 3 52.55 -28.15 28.78
CA THR A 3 51.82 -27.09 28.06
C THR A 3 51.65 -25.83 28.91
N TYR A 4 51.79 -24.65 28.31
CA TYR A 4 51.12 -23.43 28.78
C TYR A 4 50.35 -22.79 27.62
N THR A 5 49.03 -22.94 27.72
CA THR A 5 48.02 -22.44 26.82
C THR A 5 47.67 -21.00 27.21
N GLU A 6 47.87 -20.05 26.30
CA GLU A 6 47.48 -18.65 26.51
C GLU A 6 45.95 -18.53 26.41
N LYS A 7 45.28 -18.33 27.55
CA LYS A 7 43.86 -17.98 27.62
C LYS A 7 43.69 -16.53 27.12
N ARG A 8 43.16 -16.35 25.91
CA ARG A 8 42.56 -15.07 25.49
C ARG A 8 41.29 -14.85 26.30
N GLY A 9 41.38 -14.01 27.34
CA GLY A 9 40.21 -13.45 28.01
C GLY A 9 39.53 -12.44 27.09
N THR A 10 38.32 -12.74 26.66
CA THR A 10 37.45 -11.80 25.96
C THR A 10 36.91 -10.78 26.94
N LEU A 11 37.27 -9.52 26.70
CA LEU A 11 36.86 -8.32 27.43
C LEU A 11 35.32 -8.19 27.34
N LYS A 12 34.63 -8.32 28.47
CA LYS A 12 33.17 -8.08 28.55
C LYS A 12 32.94 -6.56 28.62
N PHE A 13 32.43 -5.98 27.54
CA PHE A 13 31.85 -4.64 27.57
C PHE A 13 30.46 -4.72 28.21
N LEU A 14 30.29 -4.05 29.35
CA LEU A 14 28.99 -3.78 29.94
C LEU A 14 28.47 -2.49 29.31
N LEU A 15 27.67 -2.61 28.25
CA LEU A 15 26.90 -1.47 27.73
C LEU A 15 25.67 -1.31 28.61
N ILE A 16 25.70 -0.32 29.51
CA ILE A 16 24.50 0.11 30.24
C ILE A 16 23.66 0.91 29.24
N ALA A 17 22.76 0.21 28.55
CA ALA A 17 21.72 0.85 27.78
C ALA A 17 20.74 1.50 28.77
N PHE A 18 20.74 2.83 28.82
CA PHE A 18 19.62 3.58 29.40
C PHE A 18 18.41 3.29 28.52
N ILE A 19 17.54 2.37 28.95
CA ILE A 19 16.22 2.21 28.37
C ILE A 19 15.44 3.46 28.74
N GLY A 20 15.53 4.48 27.89
CA GLY A 20 14.53 5.53 27.83
C GLY A 20 13.24 4.86 27.39
N ILE A 21 12.42 4.44 28.35
CA ILE A 21 11.01 4.14 28.10
C ILE A 21 10.41 5.45 27.61
N LEU A 22 10.24 5.59 26.29
CA LEU A 22 9.34 6.59 25.74
C LEU A 22 7.93 6.07 25.96
N LEU A 23 7.42 6.29 27.18
CA LEU A 23 5.99 6.22 27.46
C LEU A 23 5.35 7.35 26.67
N VAL A 24 4.92 7.04 25.44
CA VAL A 24 3.88 7.83 24.79
C VAL A 24 2.63 7.55 25.61
N PHE A 25 2.36 8.41 26.59
CA PHE A 25 1.00 8.53 27.08
C PHE A 25 0.16 8.94 25.87
N ALA A 26 -0.60 7.99 25.32
CA ALA A 26 -1.79 8.32 24.58
C ALA A 26 -2.68 9.07 25.57
N ASN A 27 -2.52 10.39 25.65
CA ASN A 27 -3.48 11.21 26.33
C ASN A 27 -4.81 10.92 25.63
N PRO A 28 -5.85 10.42 26.33
CA PRO A 28 -7.17 10.46 25.76
C PRO A 28 -7.41 11.92 25.41
N VAL A 29 -7.72 12.20 24.14
CA VAL A 29 -8.22 13.51 23.73
C VAL A 29 -9.55 13.65 24.46
N HIS A 30 -9.48 14.21 25.68
CA HIS A 30 -10.63 14.73 26.36
C HIS A 30 -11.08 15.89 25.49
N SER A 31 -12.22 15.74 24.82
CA SER A 31 -12.91 16.84 24.17
C SER A 31 -13.29 17.83 25.26
N GLN A 32 -12.37 18.72 25.65
CA GLN A 32 -12.77 20.02 26.13
C GLN A 32 -13.45 20.68 24.95
N GLU A 33 -14.78 20.80 25.02
CA GLU A 33 -15.47 21.88 24.34
C GLU A 33 -14.85 23.17 24.89
N SER A 34 -13.78 23.64 24.26
CA SER A 34 -13.34 25.01 24.44
C SER A 34 -14.41 25.85 23.79
N GLU A 35 -15.28 26.43 24.62
CA GLU A 35 -16.10 27.58 24.26
C GLU A 35 -15.15 28.60 23.60
N LEU A 36 -15.33 28.81 22.30
CA LEU A 36 -14.49 29.72 21.52
C LEU A 36 -14.90 31.15 21.87
N THR A 37 -14.42 31.67 23.00
CA THR A 37 -14.49 33.11 23.27
C THR A 37 -13.46 33.78 22.38
N ILE A 38 -13.90 34.23 21.20
CA ILE A 38 -13.11 35.15 20.37
C ILE A 38 -13.15 36.52 21.05
N GLU A 39 -12.34 36.71 22.09
CA GLU A 39 -11.88 38.03 22.51
C GLU A 39 -10.60 38.36 21.75
N ASP A 40 -10.73 38.56 20.44
CA ASP A 40 -9.68 39.18 19.62
C ASP A 40 -10.20 40.53 19.11
N ASP A 41 -9.85 41.61 19.81
CA ASP A 41 -10.21 42.98 19.47
C ASP A 41 -9.75 43.38 18.05
N SER A 42 -8.75 42.69 17.50
CA SER A 42 -8.27 42.89 16.13
C SER A 42 -9.22 42.31 15.08
N PHE A 43 -9.96 41.25 15.40
CA PHE A 43 -10.98 40.68 14.52
C PHE A 43 -12.21 41.57 14.50
N ASN A 44 -12.64 42.08 15.66
CA ASN A 44 -13.89 42.86 15.75
C ASN A 44 -13.84 44.22 15.05
N SER A 45 -12.65 44.80 14.88
CA SER A 45 -12.41 46.07 14.18
C SER A 45 -12.26 45.95 12.66
N GLN A 46 -12.20 44.72 12.11
CA GLN A 46 -12.14 44.46 10.68
C GLN A 46 -13.50 44.69 9.99
N SER A 47 -13.43 45.04 8.71
CA SER A 47 -14.61 45.11 7.84
C SER A 47 -15.31 43.76 7.74
N THR A 48 -16.61 43.76 7.46
CA THR A 48 -17.40 42.53 7.31
C THR A 48 -16.80 41.58 6.27
N ASP A 49 -16.24 42.12 5.19
CA ASP A 49 -15.61 41.33 4.12
C ASP A 49 -14.30 40.66 4.59
N GLU A 50 -13.51 41.32 5.42
CA GLU A 50 -12.29 40.74 6.03
C GLU A 50 -12.64 39.60 6.99
N LYS A 51 -13.68 39.77 7.81
CA LYS A 51 -14.20 38.70 8.69
C LYS A 51 -14.69 37.49 7.91
N ILE A 52 -15.45 37.72 6.82
CA ILE A 52 -15.93 36.65 5.94
C ILE A 52 -14.75 35.90 5.31
N ASN A 53 -13.75 36.61 4.82
CA ASN A 53 -12.56 36.01 4.20
C ASN A 53 -11.70 35.23 5.21
N ALA A 54 -11.56 35.73 6.44
CA ALA A 54 -10.84 35.05 7.51
C ALA A 54 -11.54 33.74 7.92
N ILE A 55 -12.86 33.79 8.15
CA ILE A 55 -13.66 32.59 8.47
C ILE A 55 -13.66 31.59 7.31
N ALA A 56 -13.78 32.06 6.06
CA ALA A 56 -13.72 31.18 4.89
C ALA A 56 -12.39 30.41 4.81
N ARG A 57 -11.28 31.10 5.09
CA ARG A 57 -9.94 30.50 5.13
C ARG A 57 -9.79 29.50 6.28
N GLU A 58 -10.31 29.81 7.46
CA GLU A 58 -10.26 28.89 8.61
C GLU A 58 -11.13 27.65 8.39
N ILE A 59 -12.30 27.80 7.75
CA ILE A 59 -13.11 26.67 7.31
C ILE A 59 -12.36 25.81 6.29
N GLU A 60 -11.60 26.42 5.37
CA GLU A 60 -10.78 25.69 4.40
C GLU A 60 -9.67 24.88 5.10
N VAL A 61 -8.95 25.47 6.06
CA VAL A 61 -7.96 24.78 6.90
C VAL A 61 -8.59 23.63 7.67
N LEU A 62 -9.69 23.85 8.40
CA LEU A 62 -10.37 22.81 9.17
C LEU A 62 -10.92 21.68 8.28
N LYS A 63 -11.41 22.00 7.07
CA LYS A 63 -11.82 21.00 6.08
C LYS A 63 -10.63 20.18 5.61
N SER A 64 -9.50 20.82 5.35
CA SER A 64 -8.26 20.15 4.95
C SER A 64 -7.70 19.24 6.06
N GLU A 65 -7.68 19.70 7.31
CA GLU A 65 -7.26 18.90 8.46
C GLU A 65 -8.14 17.67 8.60
N LYS A 66 -9.47 17.85 8.56
CA LYS A 66 -10.41 16.72 8.60
C LYS A 66 -10.19 15.77 7.42
N ALA A 67 -9.90 16.25 6.22
CA ALA A 67 -9.60 15.40 5.06
C ALA A 67 -8.32 14.57 5.28
N ILE A 68 -7.26 15.18 5.83
CA ILE A 68 -5.99 14.53 6.14
C ILE A 68 -6.15 13.50 7.26
N PHE A 69 -7.01 13.72 8.25
CA PHE A 69 -7.16 12.82 9.42
C PHE A 69 -8.40 11.92 9.38
N LYS A 70 -9.17 11.88 8.28
CA LYS A 70 -10.25 10.90 8.13
C LYS A 70 -9.72 9.47 8.34
N PRO A 71 -10.39 8.62 9.12
CA PRO A 71 -10.02 7.21 9.22
C PRO A 71 -10.15 6.53 7.86
N ALA A 72 -9.33 5.50 7.62
CA ALA A 72 -9.51 4.65 6.46
C ALA A 72 -10.91 3.98 6.52
N PRO A 73 -11.56 3.75 5.38
CA PRO A 73 -12.76 2.90 5.33
C PRO A 73 -12.46 1.50 5.89
N GLU A 74 -13.50 0.74 6.26
CA GLU A 74 -13.32 -0.65 6.72
C GLU A 74 -12.91 -1.59 5.57
N GLN A 75 -13.29 -1.26 4.34
CA GLN A 75 -13.02 -2.06 3.15
C GLN A 75 -12.35 -1.22 2.07
N GLY A 76 -11.56 -1.90 1.23
CA GLY A 76 -11.00 -1.34 0.02
C GLY A 76 -12.08 -0.88 -0.96
N ARG A 77 -11.72 0.02 -1.87
CA ARG A 77 -12.56 0.52 -2.95
C ARG A 77 -11.80 0.41 -4.26
N PHE A 78 -12.51 0.02 -5.32
CA PHE A 78 -11.98 0.05 -6.70
C PHE A 78 -10.62 -0.66 -6.87
N GLY A 79 -10.45 -1.82 -6.22
CA GLY A 79 -9.25 -2.64 -6.36
C GLY A 79 -8.01 -2.11 -5.63
N VAL A 80 -8.17 -1.28 -4.60
CA VAL A 80 -7.09 -0.93 -3.67
C VAL A 80 -7.52 -1.12 -2.22
N GLY A 81 -6.55 -1.35 -1.34
CA GLY A 81 -6.81 -1.60 0.07
C GLY A 81 -7.40 -0.40 0.83
N PRO A 82 -7.84 -0.62 2.08
CA PRO A 82 -8.55 0.38 2.87
C PRO A 82 -7.80 1.70 3.02
N ALA A 83 -6.50 1.66 3.33
CA ALA A 83 -5.72 2.88 3.55
C ALA A 83 -5.57 3.70 2.25
N ALA A 84 -5.29 3.03 1.13
CA ALA A 84 -5.27 3.62 -0.20
C ALA A 84 -6.64 4.17 -0.64
N SER A 85 -7.74 3.63 -0.09
CA SER A 85 -9.10 3.99 -0.48
C SER A 85 -9.62 5.29 0.13
N LYS A 86 -8.88 5.88 1.07
CA LYS A 86 -9.28 7.10 1.77
C LYS A 86 -9.52 8.29 0.83
N VAL A 87 -8.73 8.42 -0.23
CA VAL A 87 -8.84 9.53 -1.20
C VAL A 87 -10.20 9.56 -1.92
N TYR A 88 -10.86 8.41 -2.11
CA TYR A 88 -12.19 8.36 -2.72
C TYR A 88 -13.29 8.93 -1.81
N GLY A 89 -13.05 9.00 -0.49
CA GLY A 89 -14.01 9.46 0.52
C GLY A 89 -13.89 10.94 0.90
N ILE A 90 -12.94 11.68 0.31
CA ILE A 90 -12.84 13.15 0.45
C ILE A 90 -13.55 13.83 -0.73
N ASN A 91 -13.86 15.12 -0.58
CA ASN A 91 -14.49 15.91 -1.65
C ASN A 91 -13.42 16.52 -2.56
N SER A 92 -12.36 17.06 -1.96
CA SER A 92 -11.21 17.63 -2.67
C SER A 92 -10.00 17.69 -1.73
N GLY A 93 -8.81 17.84 -2.31
CA GLY A 93 -7.57 18.06 -1.59
C GLY A 93 -6.78 16.78 -1.29
N VAL A 94 -5.90 16.89 -0.29
CA VAL A 94 -4.91 15.86 0.05
C VAL A 94 -5.51 14.79 0.96
N SER A 95 -5.18 13.53 0.67
CA SER A 95 -5.41 12.37 1.53
C SER A 95 -4.08 11.68 1.80
N ILE A 96 -3.75 11.48 3.08
CA ILE A 96 -2.55 10.74 3.50
C ILE A 96 -2.98 9.54 4.33
N GLY A 97 -2.36 8.40 4.06
CA GLY A 97 -2.51 7.16 4.82
C GLY A 97 -1.18 6.41 4.87
N GLY A 98 -1.14 5.32 5.62
CA GLY A 98 0.05 4.49 5.71
C GLY A 98 -0.04 3.48 6.83
N TYR A 99 0.90 2.55 6.82
CA TYR A 99 1.11 1.58 7.89
C TYR A 99 2.58 1.14 7.88
N GLY A 100 2.99 0.39 8.89
CA GLY A 100 4.35 -0.18 8.92
C GLY A 100 4.38 -1.46 9.73
N GLU A 101 5.38 -2.29 9.44
CA GLU A 101 5.54 -3.62 10.01
C GLU A 101 6.98 -3.90 10.38
N ILE A 102 7.13 -4.62 11.50
CA ILE A 102 8.40 -5.16 11.98
C ILE A 102 8.17 -6.64 12.25
N HIS A 103 9.00 -7.50 11.67
CA HIS A 103 8.90 -8.95 11.78
C HIS A 103 10.00 -9.49 12.67
N TYR A 104 9.66 -10.48 13.48
CA TYR A 104 10.63 -11.35 14.17
C TYR A 104 10.33 -12.79 13.80
N GLU A 105 11.30 -13.45 13.20
CA GLU A 105 11.17 -14.85 12.79
C GLU A 105 12.17 -15.71 13.57
N HIS A 106 11.64 -16.72 14.27
CA HIS A 106 12.44 -17.71 14.99
C HIS A 106 12.43 -19.03 14.21
N TYR A 107 13.59 -19.43 13.71
CA TYR A 107 13.71 -20.60 12.86
C TYR A 107 14.23 -21.80 13.63
N ASP A 108 13.62 -22.96 13.38
CA ASP A 108 14.16 -24.23 13.85
C ASP A 108 15.51 -24.54 13.17
N LYS A 109 16.37 -25.27 13.88
CA LYS A 109 17.69 -25.66 13.38
C LYS A 109 17.62 -26.71 12.28
N GLU A 110 16.52 -27.43 12.20
CA GLU A 110 16.28 -28.50 11.24
C GLU A 110 15.03 -28.18 10.43
N ASN A 111 15.03 -28.57 9.16
CA ASN A 111 13.84 -28.53 8.32
C ASN A 111 13.00 -29.80 8.51
N GLU A 112 11.83 -29.86 7.87
CA GLU A 112 10.90 -31.00 7.96
C GLU A 112 11.50 -32.33 7.46
N SER A 113 12.62 -32.30 6.74
CA SER A 113 13.37 -33.48 6.30
C SER A 113 14.47 -33.91 7.28
N GLY A 114 14.59 -33.26 8.45
CA GLY A 114 15.62 -33.54 9.46
C GLY A 114 17.03 -33.05 9.07
N ASN A 115 17.16 -32.24 8.02
CA ASN A 115 18.42 -31.62 7.63
C ASN A 115 18.55 -30.24 8.27
N GLY A 116 19.77 -29.74 8.45
CA GLY A 116 19.99 -28.37 8.93
C GLY A 116 19.20 -27.35 8.10
N SER A 117 18.40 -26.51 8.75
CA SER A 117 17.48 -25.58 8.07
C SER A 117 18.21 -24.53 7.23
N GLY A 118 19.47 -24.23 7.58
CA GLY A 118 20.26 -23.18 6.94
C GLY A 118 19.74 -21.77 7.21
N LYS A 119 18.80 -21.61 8.14
CA LYS A 119 18.17 -20.34 8.51
C LYS A 119 18.71 -19.85 9.85
N THR A 120 18.82 -18.54 9.98
CA THR A 120 19.08 -17.85 11.25
C THR A 120 17.85 -17.06 11.64
N ASN A 121 17.63 -16.86 12.94
CA ASN A 121 16.58 -15.95 13.40
C ASN A 121 16.77 -14.58 12.78
N ASP A 122 15.66 -13.96 12.44
CA ASP A 122 15.63 -12.70 11.72
C ASP A 122 14.80 -11.66 12.47
N TYR A 123 15.22 -10.40 12.40
CA TYR A 123 14.50 -9.27 12.97
C TYR A 123 14.60 -8.09 12.02
N ASP A 124 13.47 -7.77 11.39
CA ASP A 124 13.45 -6.97 10.18
C ASP A 124 12.40 -5.87 10.27
N ALA A 125 12.80 -4.65 9.91
CA ALA A 125 11.88 -3.55 9.65
C ALA A 125 11.32 -3.74 8.24
N LEU A 126 10.46 -4.75 8.11
CA LEU A 126 10.07 -5.31 6.82
C LEU A 126 9.53 -4.26 5.87
N ARG A 127 8.62 -3.40 6.32
CA ARG A 127 8.04 -2.37 5.45
C ARG A 127 7.48 -1.15 6.16
N ALA A 128 7.56 -0.02 5.49
CA ALA A 128 6.85 1.21 5.80
C ALA A 128 6.16 1.74 4.53
N ILE A 129 4.84 1.88 4.59
CA ILE A 129 4.00 2.30 3.47
C ILE A 129 3.47 3.71 3.70
N LEU A 130 3.55 4.53 2.66
CA LEU A 130 2.94 5.85 2.59
C LEU A 130 2.01 5.96 1.39
N TYR A 131 0.73 6.17 1.68
CA TYR A 131 -0.26 6.54 0.68
C TYR A 131 -0.36 8.05 0.56
N PHE A 132 -0.25 8.54 -0.67
CA PHE A 132 -0.51 9.93 -1.02
C PHE A 132 -1.57 9.99 -2.11
N GLY A 133 -2.71 10.58 -1.77
CA GLY A 133 -3.80 10.83 -2.71
C GLY A 133 -4.10 12.32 -2.82
N TYR A 134 -4.52 12.75 -4.00
CA TYR A 134 -5.02 14.11 -4.22
C TYR A 134 -6.28 14.08 -5.06
N LYS A 135 -7.40 14.55 -4.51
CA LYS A 135 -8.65 14.68 -5.26
C LYS A 135 -8.78 16.08 -5.81
N PHE A 136 -8.61 16.21 -7.14
CA PHE A 136 -8.64 17.50 -7.83
C PHE A 136 -10.05 18.07 -7.89
N ASN A 137 -11.04 17.20 -8.12
CA ASN A 137 -12.45 17.51 -8.16
C ASN A 137 -13.26 16.21 -8.00
N ASP A 138 -14.57 16.27 -8.21
CA ASP A 138 -15.46 15.12 -8.01
C ASP A 138 -15.20 13.94 -8.95
N TRP A 139 -14.50 14.15 -10.08
CA TRP A 139 -14.29 13.12 -11.11
C TRP A 139 -12.81 12.83 -11.42
N ILE A 140 -11.85 13.55 -10.85
CA ILE A 140 -10.41 13.30 -11.04
C ILE A 140 -9.70 13.20 -9.70
N LEU A 141 -8.97 12.10 -9.50
CA LEU A 141 -8.03 11.96 -8.39
C LEU A 141 -6.71 11.31 -8.81
N LEU A 142 -5.66 11.64 -8.07
CA LEU A 142 -4.39 10.94 -8.04
C LEU A 142 -4.37 10.02 -6.83
N ASN A 143 -3.84 8.81 -6.99
CA ASN A 143 -3.52 7.92 -5.88
C ASN A 143 -2.15 7.28 -6.09
N THR A 144 -1.34 7.30 -5.04
CA THR A 144 0.03 6.83 -5.05
C THR A 144 0.36 6.04 -3.79
N GLU A 145 1.12 4.97 -3.94
CA GLU A 145 1.71 4.19 -2.85
C GLU A 145 3.24 4.17 -2.98
N PHE A 146 3.88 4.66 -1.92
CA PHE A 146 5.31 4.52 -1.71
C PHE A 146 5.56 3.43 -0.68
N GLU A 147 6.42 2.49 -1.00
CA GLU A 147 6.82 1.39 -0.14
C GLU A 147 8.32 1.50 0.15
N PHE A 148 8.68 1.43 1.43
CA PHE A 148 10.06 1.26 1.85
C PHE A 148 10.18 -0.12 2.49
N GLU A 149 11.00 -1.01 1.92
CA GLU A 149 11.23 -2.36 2.43
C GLU A 149 12.62 -2.47 3.08
N HIS A 150 12.76 -3.33 4.09
CA HIS A 150 14.03 -3.67 4.76
C HIS A 150 14.87 -2.49 5.27
N ALA A 151 14.26 -1.31 5.39
CA ALA A 151 14.88 -0.03 5.70
C ALA A 151 15.98 0.45 4.72
N ASP A 152 16.10 -0.15 3.52
CA ASP A 152 17.11 0.22 2.52
C ASP A 152 16.58 0.27 1.07
N GLU A 153 15.42 -0.32 0.80
CA GLU A 153 14.79 -0.33 -0.53
C GLU A 153 13.57 0.60 -0.59
N ALA A 154 13.41 1.32 -1.70
CA ALA A 154 12.29 2.22 -1.92
C ALA A 154 11.62 1.95 -3.28
N TYR A 155 10.31 1.80 -3.26
CA TYR A 155 9.50 1.43 -4.40
C TYR A 155 8.29 2.35 -4.57
N LEU A 156 7.94 2.59 -5.83
CA LEU A 156 6.64 3.10 -6.23
C LEU A 156 5.78 1.86 -6.59
N GLU A 157 4.82 1.52 -5.75
CA GLU A 157 4.00 0.31 -5.91
C GLU A 157 2.77 0.56 -6.80
N PHE A 158 2.15 1.73 -6.68
CA PHE A 158 1.25 2.23 -7.71
C PHE A 158 1.28 3.76 -7.74
N ALA A 159 0.92 4.32 -8.88
CA ALA A 159 0.74 5.74 -9.07
C ALA A 159 -0.16 5.96 -10.29
N TYR A 160 -1.40 6.37 -10.07
CA TYR A 160 -2.38 6.47 -11.14
C TYR A 160 -3.32 7.67 -10.97
N LEU A 161 -3.87 8.09 -12.10
CA LEU A 161 -5.02 8.98 -12.16
C LEU A 161 -6.28 8.17 -12.42
N ASP A 162 -7.31 8.44 -11.63
CA ASP A 162 -8.67 7.96 -11.88
C ASP A 162 -9.54 9.08 -12.44
N PHE A 163 -10.32 8.70 -13.45
CA PHE A 163 -11.39 9.49 -14.05
C PHE A 163 -12.72 8.80 -13.72
N MET A 164 -13.41 9.34 -12.72
CA MET A 164 -14.64 8.78 -12.17
C MET A 164 -15.86 9.38 -12.87
N PHE A 165 -16.43 8.68 -13.83
CA PHE A 165 -17.58 9.17 -14.60
C PHE A 165 -18.90 8.81 -13.92
N ASP A 166 -19.03 7.55 -13.51
CA ASP A 166 -20.21 7.00 -12.83
C ASP A 166 -19.86 5.65 -12.18
N ASP A 167 -20.74 5.14 -11.32
CA ASP A 167 -20.55 3.85 -10.63
C ASP A 167 -20.35 2.69 -11.62
N ALA A 168 -21.02 2.76 -12.78
CA ALA A 168 -20.99 1.72 -13.80
C ALA A 168 -19.70 1.65 -14.61
N PHE A 169 -18.98 2.77 -14.80
CA PHE A 169 -17.80 2.81 -15.67
C PHE A 169 -16.88 4.00 -15.35
N ASN A 170 -15.61 3.70 -15.13
CA ASN A 170 -14.54 4.63 -14.79
C ASN A 170 -13.26 4.24 -15.53
N LEU A 171 -12.33 5.18 -15.67
CA LEU A 171 -11.02 4.95 -16.28
C LEU A 171 -9.89 5.20 -15.29
N ARG A 172 -8.84 4.40 -15.36
CA ARG A 172 -7.62 4.49 -14.56
C ARG A 172 -6.40 4.52 -15.48
N VAL A 173 -5.40 5.35 -15.23
CA VAL A 173 -4.16 5.38 -16.04
C VAL A 173 -2.93 5.63 -15.17
N GLY A 174 -1.86 4.88 -15.42
CA GLY A 174 -0.60 5.04 -14.71
C GLY A 174 0.08 3.71 -14.42
N LEU A 175 0.74 3.62 -13.27
CA LEU A 175 1.30 2.40 -12.72
C LEU A 175 0.22 1.68 -11.90
N LEU A 176 -0.24 0.53 -12.40
CA LEU A 176 -1.45 -0.15 -11.95
C LEU A 176 -1.12 -1.50 -11.34
N LEU A 177 -1.77 -1.85 -10.23
CA LEU A 177 -1.80 -3.23 -9.71
C LEU A 177 -2.72 -4.07 -10.60
N LEU A 178 -2.27 -5.27 -10.97
CA LEU A 178 -3.09 -6.19 -11.74
C LEU A 178 -4.22 -6.79 -10.90
N PRO A 179 -5.41 -7.07 -11.46
CA PRO A 179 -6.54 -7.59 -10.70
C PRO A 179 -6.46 -9.12 -10.62
N MET A 180 -5.29 -9.65 -10.26
CA MET A 180 -4.99 -11.08 -10.24
C MET A 180 -4.90 -11.57 -8.80
N GLY A 181 -5.86 -12.42 -8.39
CA GLY A 181 -5.98 -12.81 -6.99
C GLY A 181 -6.49 -11.66 -6.10
N ILE A 182 -6.96 -11.98 -4.89
CA ILE A 182 -7.44 -10.95 -3.95
C ILE A 182 -6.23 -10.19 -3.38
N VAL A 183 -5.15 -10.91 -3.10
CA VAL A 183 -3.99 -10.37 -2.39
C VAL A 183 -3.21 -9.38 -3.22
N ASN A 184 -3.22 -9.41 -4.56
CA ASN A 184 -2.46 -8.43 -5.34
C ASN A 184 -2.99 -6.99 -5.16
N GLU A 185 -4.32 -6.84 -5.22
CA GLU A 185 -5.03 -5.56 -5.02
C GLU A 185 -5.11 -5.19 -3.52
N LEU A 186 -5.24 -6.21 -2.66
CA LEU A 186 -5.29 -6.07 -1.20
C LEU A 186 -4.02 -6.67 -0.57
N HIS A 187 -2.87 -6.10 -0.91
CA HIS A 187 -1.56 -6.59 -0.43
C HIS A 187 -1.11 -5.94 0.89
N GLU A 188 -1.99 -5.10 1.46
CA GLU A 188 -1.85 -4.50 2.78
C GLU A 188 -1.92 -5.59 3.86
N SER A 189 -0.93 -5.68 4.74
CA SER A 189 -0.88 -6.72 5.78
C SER A 189 -2.10 -6.79 6.70
N PRO A 190 -2.70 -5.65 7.12
CA PRO A 190 -3.93 -5.68 7.90
C PRO A 190 -5.12 -6.31 7.18
N THR A 191 -5.02 -6.61 5.89
CA THR A 191 -6.12 -7.15 5.07
C THR A 191 -6.08 -8.67 4.90
N PHE A 192 -5.05 -9.36 5.40
CA PHE A 192 -4.97 -10.81 5.41
C PHE A 192 -4.52 -11.35 6.78
N LEU A 193 -4.90 -12.59 7.09
CA LEU A 193 -4.69 -13.19 8.41
C LEU A 193 -3.25 -13.67 8.67
N PRO A 194 -2.53 -14.26 7.69
CA PRO A 194 -1.17 -14.73 7.93
C PRO A 194 -0.17 -13.57 8.03
N VAL A 195 0.99 -13.82 8.66
CA VAL A 195 2.11 -12.85 8.69
C VAL A 195 2.70 -12.66 7.29
N ASN A 196 2.81 -13.75 6.53
CA ASN A 196 3.39 -13.77 5.19
C ASN A 196 2.33 -14.21 4.17
N ARG A 197 2.40 -13.66 2.95
CA ARG A 197 1.53 -14.07 1.84
C ARG A 197 1.75 -15.55 1.52
N SER A 198 0.70 -16.25 1.09
CA SER A 198 0.80 -17.68 0.75
C SER A 198 1.74 -17.92 -0.44
N GLU A 199 2.27 -19.13 -0.55
CA GLU A 199 3.10 -19.53 -1.69
C GLU A 199 2.33 -19.45 -3.02
N THR A 200 1.02 -19.71 -3.01
CA THR A 200 0.15 -19.55 -4.18
C THR A 200 0.13 -18.09 -4.66
N GLU A 201 -0.10 -17.16 -3.73
CA GLU A 201 -0.12 -15.70 -3.96
C GLU A 201 1.27 -15.11 -4.20
N SER A 202 2.33 -15.86 -3.93
CA SER A 202 3.72 -15.40 -4.15
C SER A 202 4.32 -15.95 -5.44
N ARG A 203 3.93 -17.17 -5.86
CA ARG A 203 4.56 -17.89 -6.97
C ARG A 203 3.66 -18.10 -8.18
N ILE A 204 2.39 -18.46 -7.96
CA ILE A 204 1.46 -18.87 -9.02
C ILE A 204 0.66 -17.67 -9.55
N ILE A 205 0.09 -16.89 -8.64
CA ILE A 205 -0.61 -15.63 -8.91
C ILE A 205 0.14 -14.51 -8.18
N PRO A 206 1.20 -13.95 -8.78
CA PRO A 206 2.12 -13.07 -8.06
C PRO A 206 1.41 -11.83 -7.48
N SER A 207 1.54 -11.61 -6.18
CA SER A 207 1.22 -10.36 -5.50
C SER A 207 2.24 -9.25 -5.84
N THR A 208 1.95 -8.00 -5.42
CA THR A 208 2.72 -6.79 -5.76
C THR A 208 3.06 -6.67 -7.25
N TRP A 209 2.23 -7.26 -8.11
CA TRP A 209 2.34 -7.22 -9.55
C TRP A 209 1.69 -5.95 -10.08
N ARG A 210 2.56 -5.06 -10.53
CA ARG A 210 2.23 -3.78 -11.11
C ARG A 210 2.87 -3.60 -12.48
N GLU A 211 2.16 -2.91 -13.37
CA GLU A 211 2.62 -2.58 -14.72
C GLU A 211 2.07 -1.20 -15.13
N ASN A 212 2.73 -0.54 -16.08
CA ASN A 212 2.22 0.69 -16.67
C ASN A 212 1.07 0.36 -17.63
N GLY A 213 -0.01 1.12 -17.57
CA GLY A 213 -1.13 0.91 -18.49
C GLY A 213 -2.34 1.79 -18.28
N ILE A 214 -3.43 1.36 -18.92
CA ILE A 214 -4.76 1.96 -18.82
C ILE A 214 -5.73 0.87 -18.36
N GLY A 215 -6.52 1.18 -17.36
CA GLY A 215 -7.57 0.35 -16.80
C GLY A 215 -8.94 0.98 -16.94
N PHE A 216 -9.95 0.14 -16.78
CA PHE A 216 -11.34 0.52 -16.62
C PHE A 216 -11.96 -0.31 -15.51
N TYR A 217 -12.92 0.26 -14.79
CA TYR A 217 -13.59 -0.43 -13.70
C TYR A 217 -14.98 0.11 -13.46
N GLY A 218 -15.82 -0.70 -12.82
CA GLY A 218 -17.16 -0.28 -12.44
C GLY A 218 -17.91 -1.35 -11.65
N SER A 219 -19.13 -1.00 -11.26
CA SER A 219 -20.08 -1.86 -10.57
C SER A 219 -21.42 -1.88 -11.29
N LEU A 220 -21.98 -3.07 -11.47
CA LEU A 220 -23.26 -3.31 -12.13
C LEU A 220 -24.06 -4.30 -11.28
N ALA A 221 -25.05 -3.79 -10.56
CA ALA A 221 -25.84 -4.56 -9.58
C ALA A 221 -24.91 -5.26 -8.56
N ASP A 222 -24.94 -6.59 -8.53
CA ASP A 222 -24.16 -7.42 -7.60
C ASP A 222 -22.75 -7.77 -8.13
N PHE A 223 -22.32 -7.16 -9.24
CA PHE A 223 -21.05 -7.46 -9.88
C PHE A 223 -20.12 -6.26 -9.90
N THR A 224 -18.86 -6.47 -9.53
CA THR A 224 -17.79 -5.50 -9.74
C THR A 224 -16.82 -6.04 -10.79
N TYR A 225 -16.28 -5.16 -11.63
CA TYR A 225 -15.36 -5.57 -12.70
C TYR A 225 -14.21 -4.58 -12.85
N ARG A 226 -13.05 -5.12 -13.22
CA ARG A 226 -11.80 -4.38 -13.42
C ARG A 226 -11.05 -4.99 -14.59
N GLY A 227 -10.78 -4.19 -15.61
CA GLY A 227 -10.02 -4.59 -16.78
C GLY A 227 -8.87 -3.62 -17.04
N MET A 228 -7.80 -4.09 -17.67
CA MET A 228 -6.67 -3.24 -18.03
C MET A 228 -5.89 -3.76 -19.23
N ILE A 229 -5.22 -2.83 -19.90
CA ILE A 229 -4.20 -3.06 -20.91
C ILE A 229 -2.90 -2.48 -20.39
N VAL A 230 -1.85 -3.29 -20.33
CA VAL A 230 -0.56 -2.97 -19.70
C VAL A 230 0.62 -3.39 -20.58
N ASN A 231 1.82 -2.93 -20.24
CA ASN A 231 3.07 -3.26 -20.97
C ASN A 231 3.45 -4.75 -20.97
N GLY A 232 2.80 -5.59 -20.16
CA GLY A 232 3.02 -7.04 -20.15
C GLY A 232 4.22 -7.50 -19.32
N MET A 233 4.38 -8.82 -19.16
CA MET A 233 5.55 -9.40 -18.47
C MET A 233 6.79 -9.45 -19.37
N ALA A 234 7.98 -9.37 -18.79
CA ALA A 234 9.27 -9.55 -19.47
C ALA A 234 9.76 -11.01 -19.36
N GLY A 235 9.09 -11.91 -20.06
CA GLY A 235 9.39 -13.34 -20.12
C GLY A 235 10.69 -13.71 -20.84
N ALA A 236 11.30 -12.77 -21.55
CA ALA A 236 12.56 -12.95 -22.28
C ALA A 236 13.81 -12.52 -21.50
N ASP A 237 13.65 -11.98 -20.28
CA ASP A 237 14.76 -11.64 -19.41
C ASP A 237 15.51 -12.91 -18.93
N ALA A 238 16.54 -12.76 -18.10
CA ALA A 238 17.29 -13.92 -17.61
C ALA A 238 16.45 -14.75 -16.62
N ASP A 239 15.92 -15.87 -17.09
CA ASP A 239 15.17 -16.88 -16.32
C ASP A 239 14.01 -16.31 -15.45
N PRO A 240 13.08 -15.53 -16.04
CA PRO A 240 12.04 -14.80 -15.29
C PRO A 240 10.90 -15.74 -14.86
N PHE A 241 10.79 -16.90 -15.51
CA PHE A 241 9.84 -17.95 -15.24
C PHE A 241 10.59 -19.24 -14.93
N ASN A 242 10.73 -19.54 -13.64
CA ASN A 242 11.53 -20.67 -13.17
C ASN A 242 10.79 -21.47 -12.09
N SER A 243 11.47 -22.36 -11.38
CA SER A 243 10.89 -23.13 -10.28
C SER A 243 10.31 -22.27 -9.14
N SER A 244 10.66 -20.98 -9.10
CA SER A 244 10.10 -20.00 -8.17
C SER A 244 8.80 -19.34 -8.66
N GLY A 245 8.32 -19.70 -9.85
CA GLY A 245 7.04 -19.26 -10.40
C GLY A 245 7.16 -18.09 -11.39
N LEU A 246 6.10 -17.28 -11.46
CA LEU A 246 5.95 -16.23 -12.49
C LEU A 246 6.43 -14.84 -12.03
N ARG A 247 6.79 -14.72 -10.74
CA ARG A 247 7.09 -13.43 -10.09
C ARG A 247 8.25 -12.67 -10.74
N GLY A 248 9.19 -13.38 -11.35
CA GLY A 248 10.36 -12.80 -12.02
C GLY A 248 10.04 -12.02 -13.29
N GLY A 249 8.91 -12.29 -13.95
CA GLY A 249 8.53 -11.59 -15.18
C GLY A 249 7.87 -10.22 -14.99
N ARG A 250 7.63 -9.79 -13.74
CA ARG A 250 6.99 -8.49 -13.44
C ARG A 250 7.99 -7.36 -13.69
N GLN A 251 7.60 -6.32 -14.44
CA GLN A 251 8.54 -5.24 -14.79
C GLN A 251 8.52 -4.08 -13.79
N LYS A 252 7.53 -4.03 -12.88
CA LYS A 252 7.41 -3.03 -11.80
C LYS A 252 7.27 -1.58 -12.29
N GLY A 253 7.00 -1.36 -13.57
CA GLY A 253 6.81 -0.05 -14.20
C GLY A 253 8.07 0.76 -14.47
N SER A 254 9.26 0.34 -14.02
CA SER A 254 10.51 1.06 -14.24
C SER A 254 11.18 0.61 -15.53
N GLN A 255 11.40 1.53 -16.48
CA GLN A 255 11.99 1.24 -17.79
C GLN A 255 11.35 0.01 -18.47
N ALA A 256 10.05 -0.17 -18.26
CA ALA A 256 9.34 -1.36 -18.69
C ALA A 256 9.28 -1.44 -20.22
N LYS A 257 9.63 -2.61 -20.74
CA LYS A 257 9.46 -2.98 -22.15
C LYS A 257 7.99 -3.11 -22.47
N ALA A 258 7.58 -2.65 -23.65
CA ALA A 258 6.18 -2.56 -24.04
C ALA A 258 5.95 -2.94 -25.51
N ASP A 259 6.82 -3.79 -26.07
CA ASP A 259 6.70 -4.27 -27.46
C ASP A 259 5.49 -5.20 -27.62
N ASN A 260 5.16 -5.94 -26.56
CA ASN A 260 3.96 -6.78 -26.50
C ASN A 260 3.09 -6.40 -25.31
N LEU A 261 1.93 -5.79 -25.60
CA LEU A 261 0.95 -5.46 -24.57
C LEU A 261 0.23 -6.71 -24.06
N ALA A 262 -0.28 -6.62 -22.83
CA ALA A 262 -1.11 -7.64 -22.21
C ALA A 262 -2.41 -7.04 -21.67
N GLY A 263 -3.44 -7.88 -21.62
CA GLY A 263 -4.71 -7.59 -20.98
C GLY A 263 -4.90 -8.37 -19.69
N ALA A 264 -5.55 -7.75 -18.71
CA ALA A 264 -6.09 -8.45 -17.55
C ALA A 264 -7.55 -8.08 -17.33
N LEU A 265 -8.36 -9.02 -16.86
CA LEU A 265 -9.76 -8.81 -16.51
C LEU A 265 -10.11 -9.60 -15.26
N ARG A 266 -10.83 -8.96 -14.35
CA ARG A 266 -11.45 -9.58 -13.18
C ARG A 266 -12.90 -9.18 -13.08
N VAL A 267 -13.73 -10.15 -12.69
CA VAL A 267 -15.14 -9.96 -12.34
C VAL A 267 -15.38 -10.63 -11.00
N ASP A 268 -15.97 -9.90 -10.07
CA ASP A 268 -16.38 -10.38 -8.76
C ASP A 268 -17.90 -10.31 -8.63
N TYR A 269 -18.49 -11.33 -8.02
CA TYR A 269 -19.88 -11.35 -7.58
C TYR A 269 -19.94 -11.17 -6.06
N GLU A 270 -20.73 -10.18 -5.62
CA GLU A 270 -20.83 -9.70 -4.24
C GLU A 270 -22.28 -9.71 -3.71
N GLY A 271 -23.22 -10.34 -4.42
CA GLY A 271 -24.65 -10.33 -4.09
C GLY A 271 -25.03 -11.09 -2.80
N LEU A 272 -24.06 -11.69 -2.11
CA LEU A 272 -24.26 -12.37 -0.83
C LEU A 272 -23.42 -11.68 0.27
N PRO A 273 -24.02 -11.31 1.41
CA PRO A 273 -23.29 -10.65 2.49
C PRO A 273 -22.02 -11.41 2.91
N GLY A 274 -20.88 -10.70 2.89
CA GLY A 274 -19.59 -11.26 3.30
C GLY A 274 -18.97 -12.27 2.33
N THR A 275 -19.51 -12.41 1.11
CA THR A 275 -19.01 -13.37 0.11
C THR A 275 -18.54 -12.65 -1.13
N ILE A 276 -17.34 -13.00 -1.59
CA ILE A 276 -16.80 -12.58 -2.89
C ILE A 276 -16.50 -13.84 -3.70
N LEU A 277 -17.14 -13.97 -4.87
CA LEU A 277 -16.80 -15.00 -5.85
C LEU A 277 -16.19 -14.33 -7.08
N GLY A 278 -14.87 -14.50 -7.24
CA GLY A 278 -14.09 -13.82 -8.28
C GLY A 278 -13.52 -14.74 -9.33
N VAL A 279 -13.50 -14.29 -10.58
CA VAL A 279 -12.73 -14.90 -11.67
C VAL A 279 -11.85 -13.84 -12.29
N ALA A 280 -10.56 -14.16 -12.43
CA ALA A 280 -9.56 -13.28 -13.04
C ALA A 280 -8.77 -14.01 -14.14
N GLY A 281 -8.35 -13.26 -15.15
CA GLY A 281 -7.54 -13.77 -16.25
C GLY A 281 -6.55 -12.72 -16.73
N TYR A 282 -5.39 -13.20 -17.17
CA TYR A 282 -4.33 -12.42 -17.78
C TYR A 282 -3.94 -13.06 -19.11
N TYR A 283 -3.78 -12.25 -20.15
CA TYR A 283 -3.37 -12.71 -21.47
C TYR A 283 -2.53 -11.66 -22.20
N GLY A 284 -1.37 -12.05 -22.70
CA GLY A 284 -0.51 -11.18 -23.50
C GLY A 284 0.79 -11.86 -23.87
N GLY A 285 1.51 -11.27 -24.84
CA GLY A 285 2.85 -11.73 -25.19
C GLY A 285 3.85 -11.36 -24.09
N SER A 286 4.60 -12.34 -23.59
CA SER A 286 5.65 -12.12 -22.60
C SER A 286 7.05 -12.00 -23.22
N GLY A 287 7.21 -12.31 -24.52
CA GLY A 287 8.44 -12.02 -25.25
C GLY A 287 8.52 -10.52 -25.48
N GLN A 288 9.30 -9.81 -24.68
CA GLN A 288 9.50 -8.35 -24.81
C GLN A 288 10.74 -8.06 -25.67
N ASP A 289 10.83 -8.75 -26.80
CA ASP A 289 11.97 -8.68 -27.72
C ASP A 289 11.52 -8.02 -29.03
N ALA A 290 12.39 -7.19 -29.60
CA ALA A 290 12.23 -6.58 -30.92
C ALA A 290 12.64 -7.53 -32.07
#